data_AF-A0A2A9P0H7-F1
#
_entry.id   AF-A0A2A9P0H7-F1
#
_cell.length_a   1.000
_cell.length_b   1.000
_cell.length_c   1.000
_cell.angle_alpha   90.00
_cell.angle_beta   90.00
_cell.angle_gamma   90.00
#
_symmetry.space_group_name_H-M   'P 1'
#
loop_
_entity.id
_entity.type
_entity.pdbx_description
1 polymer ?
#
loop_
_entity_poly.entity_id
_entity_poly.type
_entity_poly.pdbx_seq_one_letter_code
_entity_poly.pdbx_strand_id
1 'polypeptide(L)'
;MSPSQLVWQLVQRLSQQEREAFMNLSYVNLPEGVDPEKQPEEVALAIFQTNAVSAGEGVGIFPRMARLNHGCASSFNSVYNWRKEEGALVVHALKGIRKGQELLTAYTDTKRPRAQRREHLSQHYGFDCTCDVCSLPEALSRASDERLSRMSELYGRIGLWGKGEMSSEKAIETVKEIMKLGEEEGYWSERGRVAADAAWI
;
A
#
# COMPACT_ATOMS: atom_id res chain seq x y z
N MET A 1 1.86 9.37 28.84
CA MET A 1 1.47 10.25 27.71
C MET A 1 0.65 9.41 26.75
N SER A 2 -0.54 9.85 26.36
CA SER A 2 -1.36 9.11 25.38
C SER A 2 -0.75 9.22 23.97
N PRO A 3 -1.10 8.32 23.04
CA PRO A 3 -0.71 8.45 21.64
C PRO A 3 -1.16 9.79 21.02
N SER A 4 -2.39 10.25 21.31
CA SER A 4 -2.91 11.54 20.81
C SER A 4 -2.08 12.72 21.32
N GLN A 5 -1.73 12.73 22.60
CA GLN A 5 -0.85 13.76 23.18
C GLN A 5 0.53 13.76 22.54
N LEU A 6 1.12 12.58 22.30
CA LEU A 6 2.43 12.47 21.67
C LEU A 6 2.42 13.03 20.24
N VAL A 7 1.46 12.61 19.41
CA VAL A 7 1.33 13.10 18.04
C VAL A 7 1.09 14.60 18.03
N TRP A 8 0.20 15.10 18.90
CA TRP A 8 -0.09 16.53 18.98
C TRP A 8 1.12 17.37 19.38
N GLN A 9 1.93 16.92 20.36
CA GLN A 9 3.18 17.60 20.72
C GLN A 9 4.17 17.69 19.56
N LEU A 10 4.25 16.66 18.70
CA LEU A 10 5.08 16.69 17.50
C LEU A 10 4.54 17.69 16.47
N VAL A 11 3.23 17.68 16.23
CA VAL A 11 2.56 18.63 15.31
C VAL A 11 2.72 20.08 15.77
N GLN A 12 2.70 20.34 17.08
CA GLN A 12 2.92 21.67 17.65
C GLN A 12 4.35 22.20 17.48
N ARG A 13 5.34 21.33 17.19
CA ARG A 13 6.72 21.74 16.90
C ARG A 13 6.96 22.07 15.43
N LEU A 14 6.04 21.68 14.55
CA LEU A 14 6.09 22.01 13.13
C LEU A 14 5.92 23.52 12.91
N SER A 15 6.51 24.01 11.82
CA SER A 15 6.21 25.36 11.33
C SER A 15 4.72 25.51 11.00
N GLN A 16 4.25 26.76 10.90
CA GLN A 16 2.85 27.03 10.55
C GLN A 16 2.44 26.33 9.24
N GLN A 17 3.28 26.43 8.20
CA GLN A 17 2.99 25.83 6.89
C GLN A 17 2.93 24.30 6.95
N GLU A 18 3.85 23.66 7.67
CA GLU A 18 3.86 22.20 7.83
C GLU A 18 2.65 21.71 8.65
N ARG A 19 2.27 22.47 9.69
CA ARG A 19 1.08 22.16 10.49
C ARG A 19 -0.19 22.29 9.67
N GLU A 20 -0.33 23.35 8.88
CA GLU A 20 -1.46 23.52 7.96
C GLU A 20 -1.51 22.38 6.93
N ALA A 21 -0.36 21.99 6.36
CA ALA A 21 -0.29 20.87 5.43
C ALA A 21 -0.69 19.53 6.08
N PHE A 22 -0.30 19.30 7.33
CA PHE A 22 -0.68 18.13 8.12
C PHE A 22 -2.19 18.13 8.44
N MET A 23 -2.72 19.24 8.97
CA MET A 23 -4.13 19.35 9.37
C MET A 23 -5.08 19.32 8.16
N ASN A 24 -4.59 19.56 6.94
CA ASN A 24 -5.35 19.47 5.70
C ASN A 24 -5.36 18.05 5.07
N LEU A 25 -4.84 17.04 5.78
CA LEU A 25 -4.95 15.64 5.36
C LEU A 25 -6.31 15.05 5.79
N SER A 26 -6.79 14.09 5.01
CA SER A 26 -8.01 13.35 5.34
C SER A 26 -7.79 12.45 6.56
N TYR A 27 -8.84 12.18 7.29
CA TYR A 27 -8.84 11.19 8.36
C TYR A 27 -10.18 10.46 8.40
N VAL A 28 -10.16 9.24 8.93
CA VAL A 28 -11.36 8.44 9.18
C VAL A 28 -11.33 7.88 10.59
N ASN A 29 -12.41 7.21 11.00
CA ASN A 29 -12.50 6.48 12.27
C ASN A 29 -12.25 7.36 13.51
N LEU A 30 -12.65 8.63 13.46
CA LEU A 30 -12.65 9.48 14.65
C LEU A 30 -13.62 8.89 15.70
N PRO A 31 -13.21 8.70 16.96
CA PRO A 31 -14.07 8.10 17.97
C PRO A 31 -15.38 8.88 18.19
N GLU A 32 -16.46 8.17 18.49
CA GLU A 32 -17.75 8.80 18.82
C GLU A 32 -17.61 9.77 20.00
N GLY A 33 -18.26 10.92 19.89
CA GLY A 33 -18.25 11.96 20.93
C GLY A 33 -17.03 12.88 20.94
N VAL A 34 -16.04 12.66 20.07
CA VAL A 34 -14.93 13.60 19.87
C VAL A 34 -15.42 14.82 19.09
N ASP A 35 -15.18 16.02 19.64
CA ASP A 35 -15.42 17.30 18.95
C ASP A 35 -14.11 17.75 18.27
N PRO A 36 -14.02 17.74 16.91
CA PRO A 36 -12.79 18.07 16.20
C PRO A 36 -12.26 19.49 16.46
N GLU A 37 -13.13 20.43 16.82
CA GLU A 37 -12.74 21.81 17.11
C GLU A 37 -12.16 21.96 18.52
N LYS A 38 -12.62 21.13 19.46
CA LYS A 38 -12.20 21.19 20.87
C LYS A 38 -11.09 20.20 21.22
N GLN A 39 -10.90 19.16 20.41
CA GLN A 39 -9.97 18.06 20.68
C GLN A 39 -9.01 17.83 19.49
N PRO A 40 -8.15 18.81 19.16
CA PRO A 40 -7.25 18.73 18.00
C PRO A 40 -6.23 17.58 18.10
N GLU A 41 -5.91 17.11 19.30
CA GLU A 41 -5.02 15.97 19.53
C GLU A 41 -5.59 14.65 19.04
N GLU A 42 -6.91 14.46 19.13
CA GLU A 42 -7.59 13.26 18.63
C GLU A 42 -7.69 13.30 17.11
N VAL A 43 -7.95 14.49 16.54
CA VAL A 43 -7.89 14.71 15.08
C VAL A 43 -6.49 14.44 14.54
N ALA A 44 -5.45 14.94 15.22
CA ALA A 44 -4.08 14.71 14.82
C ALA A 44 -3.71 13.22 14.84
N LEU A 45 -4.18 12.46 15.84
CA LEU A 45 -4.00 11.02 15.87
C LEU A 45 -4.73 10.32 14.72
N ALA A 46 -5.98 10.71 14.42
CA ALA A 46 -6.75 10.13 13.31
C ALA A 46 -6.09 10.41 11.95
N ILE A 47 -5.60 11.63 11.72
CA ILE A 47 -4.80 12.00 10.53
C ILE A 47 -3.56 11.11 10.45
N PHE A 48 -2.84 10.97 11.56
CA PHE A 48 -1.64 10.16 11.60
C PHE A 48 -1.93 8.70 11.26
N GLN A 49 -2.94 8.10 11.88
CA GLN A 49 -3.33 6.70 11.63
C GLN A 49 -3.79 6.46 10.19
N THR A 50 -4.43 7.46 9.56
CA THR A 50 -4.93 7.34 8.18
C THR A 50 -3.81 7.49 7.14
N ASN A 51 -2.80 8.33 7.40
CA ASN A 51 -1.84 8.75 6.36
C ASN A 51 -0.38 8.35 6.63
N ALA A 52 -0.07 7.83 7.81
CA ALA A 52 1.31 7.45 8.13
C ALA A 52 1.76 6.25 7.29
N VAL A 53 2.99 6.32 6.80
CA VAL A 53 3.63 5.25 6.03
C VAL A 53 4.99 4.92 6.62
N SER A 54 5.49 3.70 6.37
CA SER A 54 6.83 3.30 6.80
C SER A 54 7.90 4.21 6.19
N ALA A 55 8.85 4.63 7.03
CA ALA A 55 9.99 5.46 6.69
C ALA A 55 11.26 4.87 7.33
N GLY A 56 11.73 3.75 6.78
CA GLY A 56 12.84 2.99 7.36
C GLY A 56 12.41 2.25 8.64
N GLU A 57 13.13 2.50 9.74
CA GLU A 57 12.80 1.91 11.06
C GLU A 57 11.62 2.63 11.75
N GLY A 58 11.16 3.75 11.19
CA GLY A 58 10.05 4.53 11.74
C GLY A 58 8.85 4.62 10.80
N VAL A 59 7.97 5.56 11.14
CA VAL A 59 6.82 5.97 10.34
C VAL A 59 6.86 7.47 10.14
N GLY A 60 6.35 7.94 9.01
CA GLY A 60 6.35 9.34 8.65
C GLY A 60 5.06 9.77 7.97
N ILE A 61 4.81 11.07 8.00
CA ILE A 61 3.72 11.72 7.28
C ILE A 61 4.34 12.53 6.14
N PHE A 62 3.88 12.27 4.93
CA PHE A 62 4.37 12.91 3.71
C PHE A 62 3.19 13.54 2.98
N PRO A 63 2.82 14.81 3.28
CA PRO A 63 1.54 15.38 2.85
C PRO A 63 1.31 15.36 1.33
N ARG A 64 2.37 15.38 0.52
CA ARG A 64 2.28 15.26 -0.94
C ARG A 64 1.97 13.83 -1.40
N MET A 65 2.57 12.82 -0.76
CA MET A 65 2.33 11.41 -1.07
C MET A 65 0.96 10.96 -0.56
N ALA A 66 0.52 11.48 0.59
CA ALA A 66 -0.78 11.17 1.18
C ALA A 66 -1.98 11.59 0.30
N ARG A 67 -1.75 12.30 -0.82
CA ARG A 67 -2.77 12.61 -1.84
C ARG A 67 -2.98 11.50 -2.87
N LEU A 68 -2.10 10.49 -2.92
CA LEU A 68 -2.25 9.37 -3.85
C LEU A 68 -3.39 8.48 -3.39
N ASN A 69 -4.41 8.30 -4.23
CA ASN A 69 -5.51 7.39 -3.96
C ASN A 69 -5.12 5.92 -4.16
N HIS A 70 -6.01 5.04 -3.72
CA HIS A 70 -5.80 3.60 -3.80
C HIS A 70 -6.16 3.00 -5.18
N GLY A 71 -5.33 2.08 -5.67
CA GLY A 71 -5.69 1.12 -6.72
C GLY A 71 -5.34 -0.33 -6.33
N CYS A 72 -6.19 -1.29 -6.69
CA CYS A 72 -5.90 -2.72 -6.49
C CYS A 72 -5.11 -3.31 -7.67
N ALA A 73 -4.18 -4.22 -7.41
CA ALA A 73 -3.50 -5.06 -8.40
C ALA A 73 -3.09 -4.29 -9.67
N SER A 74 -3.64 -4.63 -10.84
CA SER A 74 -3.29 -3.95 -12.08
C SER A 74 -3.75 -2.50 -12.18
N SER A 75 -4.60 -1.98 -11.28
CA SER A 75 -5.01 -0.57 -11.26
C SER A 75 -3.93 0.37 -10.72
N PHE A 76 -3.19 0.02 -9.66
CA PHE A 76 -2.16 0.94 -9.16
C PHE A 76 -0.99 1.06 -10.15
N ASN A 77 -0.44 2.27 -10.23
CA ASN A 77 0.57 2.63 -11.23
C ASN A 77 1.80 3.29 -10.61
N SER A 78 1.80 3.46 -9.29
CA SER A 78 2.91 4.01 -8.54
C SER A 78 3.19 3.20 -7.28
N VAL A 79 4.45 3.16 -6.88
CA VAL A 79 4.92 2.70 -5.57
C VAL A 79 5.76 3.80 -4.94
N TYR A 80 6.10 3.63 -3.68
CA TYR A 80 7.01 4.53 -2.99
C TYR A 80 8.01 3.76 -2.14
N ASN A 81 9.16 4.37 -1.90
CA ASN A 81 10.11 3.90 -0.92
C ASN A 81 10.76 5.07 -0.18
N TRP A 82 11.16 4.81 1.06
CA TRP A 82 12.00 5.71 1.83
C TRP A 82 13.45 5.61 1.35
N ARG A 83 14.10 6.75 1.15
CA ARG A 83 15.52 6.86 0.86
C ARG A 83 16.22 7.54 2.03
N LYS A 84 16.83 6.73 2.90
CA LYS A 84 17.46 7.18 4.15
C LYS A 84 18.51 8.26 3.93
N GLU A 85 19.41 8.05 2.98
CA GLU A 85 20.50 9.00 2.67
C GLU A 85 19.97 10.35 2.14
N GLU A 86 18.80 10.34 1.49
CA GLU A 86 18.17 11.56 0.96
C GLU A 86 17.20 12.20 1.95
N GLY A 87 16.86 11.52 3.05
CA GLY A 87 15.84 11.96 3.99
C GLY A 87 14.47 12.15 3.34
N ALA A 88 14.17 11.40 2.27
CA ALA A 88 12.99 11.62 1.43
C ALA A 88 12.24 10.34 1.10
N LEU A 89 10.91 10.46 0.95
CA LEU A 89 10.06 9.43 0.36
C LEU A 89 9.90 9.71 -1.13
N VAL A 90 10.29 8.75 -1.95
CA VAL A 90 10.27 8.88 -3.42
C VAL A 90 9.16 8.01 -3.99
N VAL A 91 8.38 8.59 -4.90
CA VAL A 91 7.29 7.93 -5.61
C VAL A 91 7.77 7.58 -7.02
N HIS A 92 7.59 6.32 -7.40
CA HIS A 92 8.04 5.75 -8.68
C HIS A 92 6.85 5.28 -9.50
N ALA A 93 6.85 5.58 -10.80
CA ALA A 93 5.92 4.96 -11.74
C ALA A 93 6.32 3.50 -12.00
N LEU A 94 5.34 2.59 -11.99
CA LEU A 94 5.54 1.17 -12.29
C LEU A 94 5.39 0.84 -13.78
N LYS A 95 4.65 1.69 -14.49
CA LYS A 95 4.23 1.53 -15.87
C LYS A 95 4.01 2.90 -16.48
N GLY A 96 3.81 2.95 -17.80
CA GLY A 96 3.48 4.21 -18.49
C GLY A 96 2.20 4.84 -17.91
N ILE A 97 2.26 6.14 -17.62
CA ILE A 97 1.13 6.94 -17.09
C ILE A 97 0.85 8.06 -18.08
N ARG A 98 -0.39 8.16 -18.56
CA ARG A 98 -0.78 9.19 -19.52
C ARG A 98 -1.03 10.52 -18.83
N LYS A 99 -0.86 11.63 -19.55
CA LYS A 99 -1.27 12.96 -19.04
C LYS A 99 -2.76 12.93 -18.67
N GLY A 100 -3.08 13.36 -17.45
CA GLY A 100 -4.44 13.37 -16.91
C GLY A 100 -4.90 12.06 -16.29
N GLN A 101 -4.10 10.98 -16.38
CA GLN A 101 -4.36 9.76 -15.63
C GLN A 101 -3.97 9.96 -14.16
N GLU A 102 -4.83 9.52 -13.25
CA GLU A 102 -4.58 9.59 -11.82
C GLU A 102 -3.41 8.70 -11.39
N LEU A 103 -2.62 9.17 -10.42
CA LEU A 103 -1.59 8.38 -9.77
C LEU A 103 -2.21 7.58 -8.62
N LEU A 104 -2.07 6.26 -8.69
CA LEU A 104 -2.66 5.33 -7.73
C LEU A 104 -1.57 4.49 -7.07
N THR A 105 -1.69 4.27 -5.76
CA THR A 105 -0.81 3.41 -4.95
C THR A 105 -1.61 2.30 -4.24
N ALA A 106 -0.92 1.33 -3.66
CA ALA A 106 -1.55 0.27 -2.88
C ALA A 106 -1.56 0.65 -1.39
N TYR A 107 -2.73 0.62 -0.74
CA TYR A 107 -2.87 0.84 0.71
C TYR A 107 -2.84 -0.47 1.50
N THR A 108 -3.05 -1.59 0.81
CA THR A 108 -3.15 -2.92 1.40
C THR A 108 -2.47 -3.94 0.50
N ASP A 109 -2.36 -5.18 0.96
CA ASP A 109 -1.91 -6.27 0.11
C ASP A 109 -2.95 -6.58 -0.97
N THR A 110 -2.68 -6.11 -2.18
CA THR A 110 -3.62 -6.25 -3.29
C THR A 110 -3.67 -7.65 -3.90
N LYS A 111 -2.88 -8.61 -3.38
CA LYS A 111 -2.97 -10.04 -3.73
C LYS A 111 -4.08 -10.78 -2.98
N ARG A 112 -4.71 -10.15 -1.98
CA ARG A 112 -5.89 -10.72 -1.30
C ARG A 112 -7.11 -10.71 -2.22
N PRO A 113 -8.10 -11.61 -2.05
CA PRO A 113 -9.35 -11.59 -2.80
C PRO A 113 -10.15 -10.28 -2.68
N ARG A 114 -10.97 -9.95 -3.68
CA ARG A 114 -11.72 -8.67 -3.79
C ARG A 114 -12.52 -8.34 -2.53
N ALA A 115 -13.21 -9.33 -1.97
CA ALA A 115 -13.99 -9.15 -0.75
C ALA A 115 -13.13 -8.69 0.42
N GLN A 116 -11.97 -9.34 0.63
CA GLN A 116 -11.04 -9.00 1.71
C GLN A 116 -10.39 -7.63 1.50
N ARG A 117 -10.05 -7.28 0.24
CA ARG A 117 -9.52 -5.95 -0.07
C ARG A 117 -10.55 -4.87 0.26
N ARG A 118 -11.80 -5.03 -0.15
CA ARG A 118 -12.90 -4.08 0.13
C ARG A 118 -13.21 -3.95 1.61
N GLU A 119 -13.32 -5.06 2.32
CA GLU A 119 -13.55 -5.07 3.76
C GLU A 119 -12.45 -4.30 4.49
N HIS A 120 -11.18 -4.56 4.17
CA HIS A 120 -10.05 -3.85 4.76
C HIS A 120 -10.09 -2.34 4.46
N LEU A 121 -10.38 -1.94 3.22
CA LEU A 121 -10.45 -0.53 2.83
C LEU A 121 -11.62 0.20 3.48
N SER A 122 -12.78 -0.45 3.62
CA SER A 122 -13.93 0.10 4.33
C SER A 122 -13.60 0.30 5.82
N GLN A 123 -13.04 -0.72 6.49
CA GLN A 123 -12.73 -0.66 7.92
C GLN A 123 -11.62 0.34 8.26
N HIS A 124 -10.54 0.42 7.45
CA HIS A 124 -9.37 1.22 7.79
C HIS A 124 -9.33 2.59 7.11
N TYR A 125 -10.03 2.76 5.98
CA TYR A 125 -10.00 3.98 5.17
C TYR A 125 -11.40 4.54 4.88
N GLY A 126 -12.47 3.90 5.36
CA GLY A 126 -13.83 4.43 5.28
C GLY A 126 -14.41 4.51 3.86
N PHE A 127 -13.91 3.73 2.89
CA PHE A 127 -14.42 3.76 1.51
C PHE A 127 -14.54 2.37 0.86
N ASP A 128 -15.48 2.28 -0.09
CA ASP A 128 -15.62 1.12 -0.98
C ASP A 128 -14.82 1.31 -2.26
N CYS A 129 -13.88 0.40 -2.52
CA CYS A 129 -13.02 0.51 -3.70
C CYS A 129 -13.77 0.20 -5.01
N THR A 130 -13.68 1.16 -5.93
CA THR A 130 -14.30 1.14 -7.28
C THR A 130 -13.27 1.21 -8.41
N CYS A 131 -11.98 0.98 -8.12
CA CYS A 131 -10.96 0.90 -9.17
C CYS A 131 -11.28 -0.18 -10.21
N ASP A 132 -10.64 -0.11 -11.38
CA ASP A 132 -10.91 -1.00 -12.52
C ASP A 132 -10.91 -2.49 -12.14
N VAL A 133 -10.03 -2.92 -11.23
CA VAL A 133 -9.99 -4.31 -10.73
C VAL A 133 -11.18 -4.66 -9.85
N CYS A 134 -11.59 -3.77 -8.94
CA CYS A 134 -12.73 -4.03 -8.07
C CYS A 134 -14.08 -3.89 -8.80
N SER A 135 -14.10 -3.14 -9.89
CA SER A 135 -15.27 -2.93 -10.75
C SER A 135 -15.43 -3.99 -11.85
N LEU A 136 -14.54 -5.00 -11.89
CA LEU A 136 -14.68 -6.13 -12.82
C LEU A 136 -16.00 -6.89 -12.59
N PRO A 137 -16.61 -7.41 -13.68
CA PRO A 137 -17.68 -8.39 -13.60
C PRO A 137 -17.30 -9.60 -12.74
N GLU A 138 -18.28 -10.21 -12.08
CA GLU A 138 -18.09 -11.29 -11.09
C GLU A 138 -17.15 -12.40 -11.59
N ALA A 139 -17.35 -12.89 -12.82
CA ALA A 139 -16.53 -13.95 -13.38
C ALA A 139 -15.06 -13.54 -13.56
N LEU A 140 -14.80 -12.31 -14.04
CA LEU A 140 -13.45 -11.79 -14.22
C LEU A 140 -12.78 -11.48 -12.87
N SER A 141 -13.55 -10.97 -11.91
CA SER A 141 -13.07 -10.77 -10.54
C SER A 141 -12.66 -12.08 -9.88
N ARG A 142 -13.44 -13.16 -10.04
CA ARG A 142 -13.08 -14.48 -9.49
C ARG A 142 -11.79 -15.01 -10.12
N ALA A 143 -11.65 -14.90 -11.43
CA ALA A 143 -10.42 -15.33 -12.11
C ALA A 143 -9.19 -14.51 -11.67
N SER A 144 -9.34 -13.20 -11.44
CA SER A 144 -8.29 -12.35 -10.85
C SER A 144 -7.95 -12.78 -9.42
N ASP A 145 -8.96 -12.99 -8.58
CA ASP A 145 -8.73 -13.44 -7.20
C ASP A 145 -8.04 -14.81 -7.12
N GLU A 146 -8.33 -15.74 -8.04
CA GLU A 146 -7.65 -17.03 -8.18
C GLU A 146 -6.16 -16.85 -8.52
N ARG A 147 -5.84 -16.02 -9.52
CA ARG A 147 -4.45 -15.72 -9.89
C ARG A 147 -3.69 -15.06 -8.75
N LEU A 148 -4.28 -14.05 -8.12
CA LEU A 148 -3.67 -13.30 -7.01
C LEU A 148 -3.42 -14.20 -5.79
N SER A 149 -4.40 -15.05 -5.44
CA SER A 149 -4.27 -16.02 -4.35
C SER A 149 -3.17 -17.04 -4.64
N ARG A 150 -3.11 -17.54 -5.88
CA ARG A 150 -2.06 -18.46 -6.32
C ARG A 150 -0.68 -17.82 -6.27
N MET A 151 -0.54 -16.57 -6.73
CA MET A 151 0.71 -15.83 -6.60
C MET A 151 1.14 -15.71 -5.14
N SER A 152 0.22 -15.34 -4.24
CA SER A 152 0.50 -15.22 -2.79
C SER A 152 1.01 -16.55 -2.19
N GLU A 153 0.38 -17.67 -2.56
CA GLU A 153 0.81 -19.01 -2.14
C GLU A 153 2.23 -19.32 -2.64
N LEU A 154 2.52 -19.07 -3.92
CA LEU A 154 3.82 -19.33 -4.52
C LEU A 154 4.93 -18.49 -3.88
N TYR A 155 4.69 -17.22 -3.56
CA TYR A 155 5.65 -16.41 -2.79
C TYR A 155 5.94 -17.00 -1.41
N GLY A 156 4.90 -17.49 -0.72
CA GLY A 156 5.07 -18.19 0.56
C GLY A 156 6.00 -19.41 0.42
N ARG A 157 5.92 -20.12 -0.71
CA ARG A 157 6.78 -21.27 -1.01
C ARG A 157 8.22 -20.88 -1.32
N ILE A 158 8.50 -19.74 -1.97
CA ILE A 158 9.87 -19.25 -2.19
C ILE A 158 10.61 -19.04 -0.86
N GLY A 159 9.89 -18.68 0.22
CA GLY A 159 10.47 -18.61 1.56
C GLY A 159 11.05 -19.93 2.07
N LEU A 160 10.63 -21.09 1.55
CA LEU A 160 11.19 -22.41 1.89
C LEU A 160 12.56 -22.61 1.25
N TRP A 161 12.77 -22.07 0.03
CA TRP A 161 14.07 -22.12 -0.63
C TRP A 161 15.12 -21.32 0.15
N GLY A 162 14.78 -20.13 0.65
CA GLY A 162 15.66 -19.35 1.52
C GLY A 162 16.04 -20.05 2.84
N LYS A 163 15.30 -21.09 3.24
CA LYS A 163 15.58 -21.95 4.40
C LYS A 163 16.32 -23.25 4.04
N GLY A 164 16.58 -23.50 2.76
CA GLY A 164 17.16 -24.76 2.28
C GLY A 164 16.17 -25.94 2.24
N GLU A 165 14.87 -25.69 2.37
CA GLU A 165 13.80 -26.71 2.40
C GLU A 165 13.22 -26.99 0.99
N MET A 166 13.77 -26.38 -0.05
CA MET A 166 13.36 -26.53 -1.45
C MET A 166 14.58 -26.56 -2.37
N SER A 167 14.54 -27.39 -3.41
CA SER A 167 15.61 -27.42 -4.41
C SER A 167 15.57 -26.20 -5.33
N SER A 168 16.70 -25.84 -5.92
CA SER A 168 16.80 -24.71 -6.86
C SER A 168 15.91 -24.92 -8.10
N GLU A 169 15.76 -26.15 -8.60
CA GLU A 169 14.90 -26.44 -9.76
C GLU A 169 13.43 -26.11 -9.45
N LYS A 170 12.94 -26.53 -8.28
CA LYS A 170 11.56 -26.22 -7.84
C LYS A 170 11.38 -24.74 -7.56
N ALA A 171 12.40 -24.06 -7.06
CA ALA A 171 12.37 -22.62 -6.86
C ALA A 171 12.26 -21.87 -8.19
N ILE A 172 13.06 -22.25 -9.21
CA ILE A 172 12.98 -21.68 -10.56
C ILE A 172 11.60 -21.92 -11.19
N GLU A 173 11.03 -23.11 -11.06
CA GLU A 173 9.68 -23.41 -11.56
C GLU A 173 8.61 -22.53 -10.88
N THR A 174 8.71 -22.39 -9.55
CA THR A 174 7.81 -21.53 -8.76
C THR A 174 7.91 -20.07 -9.21
N VAL A 175 9.12 -19.55 -9.39
CA VAL A 175 9.38 -18.20 -9.91
C VAL A 175 8.76 -18.00 -11.30
N LYS A 176 8.95 -18.96 -12.21
CA LYS A 176 8.38 -18.89 -13.57
C LYS A 176 6.85 -18.84 -13.54
N GLU A 177 6.22 -19.61 -12.65
CA GLU A 177 4.77 -19.58 -12.47
C GLU A 177 4.29 -18.22 -11.93
N ILE A 178 5.00 -17.64 -10.95
CA ILE A 178 4.71 -16.29 -10.44
C ILE A 178 4.81 -15.25 -11.57
N MET A 179 5.87 -15.29 -12.38
CA MET A 179 6.04 -14.34 -13.49
C MET A 179 4.89 -14.44 -14.49
N LYS A 180 4.52 -15.67 -14.89
CA LYS A 180 3.41 -15.92 -15.80
C LYS A 180 2.10 -15.37 -15.26
N LEU A 181 1.76 -15.67 -14.00
CA LEU A 181 0.53 -15.18 -13.37
C LEU A 181 0.54 -13.65 -13.24
N GLY A 182 1.70 -13.06 -12.90
CA GLY A 182 1.84 -11.61 -12.81
C GLY A 182 1.70 -10.90 -14.16
N GLU A 183 2.14 -11.52 -15.26
CA GLU A 183 1.90 -11.03 -16.62
C GLU A 183 0.42 -11.11 -17.01
N GLU A 184 -0.23 -12.25 -16.78
CA GLU A 184 -1.66 -12.45 -17.05
C GLU A 184 -2.54 -11.50 -16.23
N GLU A 185 -2.19 -11.26 -14.97
CA GLU A 185 -2.91 -10.34 -14.08
C GLU A 185 -2.60 -8.86 -14.39
N GLY A 186 -1.50 -8.58 -15.09
CA GLY A 186 -1.00 -7.21 -15.24
C GLY A 186 -0.48 -6.63 -13.93
N TYR A 187 0.06 -7.46 -13.04
CA TYR A 187 0.60 -7.09 -11.74
C TYR A 187 2.08 -6.67 -11.87
N TRP A 188 2.32 -5.37 -12.08
CA TRP A 188 3.64 -4.85 -12.45
C TRP A 188 4.65 -4.76 -11.29
N SER A 189 4.20 -4.50 -10.06
CA SER A 189 5.13 -4.20 -8.96
C SER A 189 6.03 -5.36 -8.57
N GLU A 190 5.60 -6.59 -8.83
CA GLU A 190 6.37 -7.78 -8.48
C GLU A 190 7.49 -8.10 -9.48
N ARG A 191 7.48 -7.51 -10.69
CA ARG A 191 8.47 -7.86 -11.71
C ARG A 191 9.90 -7.62 -11.24
N GLY A 192 10.14 -6.53 -10.50
CA GLY A 192 11.45 -6.22 -9.92
C GLY A 192 11.86 -7.18 -8.80
N ARG A 193 10.94 -7.49 -7.88
CA ARG A 193 11.22 -8.41 -6.76
C ARG A 193 11.47 -9.83 -7.25
N VAL A 194 10.62 -10.34 -8.15
CA VAL A 194 10.76 -11.69 -8.69
C VAL A 194 12.03 -11.85 -9.50
N ALA A 195 12.38 -10.85 -10.32
CA ALA A 195 13.65 -10.87 -11.05
C ALA A 195 14.86 -10.85 -10.11
N ALA A 196 14.79 -10.12 -8.99
CA ALA A 196 15.84 -10.13 -7.98
C ALA A 196 15.93 -11.50 -7.30
N ASP A 197 14.82 -12.08 -6.83
CA ASP A 197 14.79 -13.40 -6.19
C ASP A 197 15.33 -14.48 -7.13
N ALA A 198 14.97 -14.44 -8.40
CA ALA A 198 15.46 -15.36 -9.43
C ALA A 198 16.97 -15.28 -9.66
N ALA A 199 17.58 -14.11 -9.48
CA ALA A 199 19.03 -13.91 -9.69
C ALA A 199 19.89 -14.53 -8.57
N TRP A 200 19.27 -14.91 -7.44
CA TRP A 200 19.95 -15.54 -6.31
C TRP A 200 19.80 -17.07 -6.29
N ILE A 201 18.92 -17.64 -7.13
CA ILE A 201 18.71 -19.09 -7.27
C ILE A 201 19.81 -19.70 -8.15
#